data_AF-A0A8G1U147-F1
#
_entry.id   AF-A0A8G1U147-F1
#
_cell.length_a   1.000
_cell.length_b   1.000
_cell.length_c   1.000
_cell.angle_alpha   90.00
_cell.angle_beta   90.00
_cell.angle_gamma   90.00
#
_symmetry.space_group_name_H-M   'P 1'
#
loop_
_entity.id
_entity.type
_entity.pdbx_description
1 polymer ?
#
loop_
_entity_poly.entity_id
_entity_poly.type
_entity_poly.pdbx_seq_one_letter_code
_entity_poly.pdbx_strand_id
1 'polypeptide(L)'
;MTELILSMQENFAHGASQKGHVGPDFSTFWAQWPRRTAKKAAERAWAKLRAADRRAVLHVLPNHLAYWKAARTATEFIPHPATWINGERWKDDVIIPAPRPKRQAATGPAWWTSHVMMDQKGREVGVGSARPGETSEQYRARIQQAIAERDRFGGAQR
;
A
#
# COMPACT_ATOMS: atom_id res chain seq x y z
N MET A 1 -6.98 -14.79 28.06
CA MET A 1 -6.12 -15.79 27.42
C MET A 1 -6.81 -16.15 26.10
N THR A 2 -6.72 -15.31 25.07
CA THR A 2 -5.85 -15.49 23.87
C THR A 2 -6.01 -16.91 23.30
N GLU A 3 -6.57 -17.18 22.13
CA GLU A 3 -6.38 -16.47 20.86
C GLU A 3 -7.54 -16.62 19.86
N LEU A 4 -7.62 -15.59 19.01
CA LEU A 4 -8.46 -15.43 17.84
C LEU A 4 -7.66 -16.00 16.65
N ILE A 5 -8.03 -17.15 16.09
CA ILE A 5 -7.52 -17.58 14.78
C ILE A 5 -8.73 -17.72 13.86
N LEU A 6 -8.95 -16.65 13.09
CA LEU A 6 -9.95 -16.58 12.04
C LEU A 6 -9.48 -17.51 10.91
N SER A 7 -10.19 -18.63 10.78
CA SER A 7 -10.10 -19.56 9.65
C SER A 7 -10.44 -18.83 8.35
N MET A 8 -9.45 -18.65 7.49
CA MET A 8 -9.61 -18.13 6.14
C MET A 8 -9.51 -19.31 5.18
N GLN A 9 -10.65 -19.98 5.00
CA GLN A 9 -10.84 -21.06 4.05
C GLN A 9 -10.75 -20.50 2.62
N GLU A 10 -9.65 -20.88 1.96
CA GLU A 10 -9.54 -21.41 0.60
C GLU A 10 -10.12 -20.64 -0.61
N ASN A 11 -9.25 -20.41 -1.60
CA ASN A 11 -9.55 -20.69 -3.01
C ASN A 11 -8.25 -20.70 -3.84
N PHE A 12 -7.40 -21.70 -3.61
CA PHE A 12 -6.34 -22.07 -4.55
C PHE A 12 -6.90 -23.09 -5.53
N ALA A 13 -7.45 -22.61 -6.65
CA ALA A 13 -7.80 -23.47 -7.77
C ALA A 13 -6.51 -23.98 -8.44
N HIS A 14 -6.14 -25.22 -8.15
CA HIS A 14 -5.23 -26.03 -8.97
C HIS A 14 -6.05 -26.69 -10.09
N GLY A 15 -5.67 -26.42 -11.34
CA GLY A 15 -6.08 -27.19 -12.51
C GLY A 15 -4.85 -27.38 -13.40
N ALA A 16 -4.27 -28.57 -13.35
CA ALA A 16 -3.09 -28.95 -14.15
C ALA A 16 -3.51 -29.71 -15.42
N SER A 17 -2.88 -29.37 -16.54
CA SER A 17 -2.50 -30.33 -17.60
C SER A 17 -1.37 -29.73 -18.45
N GLN A 18 -0.34 -30.55 -18.66
CA GLN A 18 0.98 -30.21 -19.19
C GLN A 18 1.09 -30.47 -20.71
N LYS A 19 1.81 -29.60 -21.44
CA LYS A 19 2.98 -29.89 -22.31
C LYS A 19 3.24 -28.76 -23.32
N GLY A 20 4.47 -28.23 -23.32
CA GLY A 20 5.22 -28.06 -24.57
C GLY A 20 5.08 -26.78 -25.40
N HIS A 21 5.23 -25.60 -24.81
CA HIS A 21 6.04 -24.50 -25.38
C HIS A 21 6.26 -23.45 -24.30
N VAL A 22 7.51 -23.19 -23.91
CA VAL A 22 7.83 -21.99 -23.13
C VAL A 22 7.95 -20.85 -24.13
N GLY A 23 6.81 -20.40 -24.64
CA GLY A 23 6.70 -19.11 -25.29
C GLY A 23 6.43 -18.04 -24.24
N PRO A 24 6.57 -16.74 -24.56
CA PRO A 24 5.92 -15.70 -23.79
C PRO A 24 4.41 -15.85 -23.99
N ASP A 25 3.79 -16.68 -23.15
CA ASP A 25 2.40 -17.10 -23.31
C ASP A 25 1.43 -16.19 -22.59
N PHE A 26 0.28 -15.98 -23.23
CA PHE A 26 -0.83 -15.19 -22.69
C PHE A 26 -1.30 -15.70 -21.33
N SER A 27 -1.23 -17.01 -21.09
CA SER A 27 -1.58 -17.64 -19.81
C SER A 27 -0.75 -17.10 -18.65
N THR A 28 0.57 -16.98 -18.84
CA THR A 28 1.50 -16.41 -17.86
C THR A 28 1.21 -14.95 -17.58
N PHE A 29 0.93 -14.17 -18.63
CA PHE A 29 0.52 -12.78 -18.49
C PHE A 29 -0.81 -12.67 -17.70
N TRP A 30 -1.81 -13.46 -18.08
CA TRP A 30 -3.15 -13.43 -17.50
C TRP A 30 -3.18 -13.87 -16.03
N ALA A 31 -2.35 -14.84 -15.66
CA ALA A 31 -2.25 -15.34 -14.29
C ALA A 31 -1.71 -14.28 -13.32
N GLN A 32 -0.83 -13.39 -13.78
CA GLN A 32 -0.22 -12.34 -12.96
C GLN A 32 -1.09 -11.09 -12.84
N TRP A 33 -1.99 -10.85 -13.79
CA TRP A 33 -2.77 -9.61 -13.82
C TRP A 33 -3.78 -9.57 -12.67
N PRO A 34 -3.80 -8.54 -11.80
CA PRO A 34 -4.65 -8.51 -10.61
C PRO A 34 -6.13 -8.30 -10.98
N ARG A 35 -6.41 -7.42 -11.95
CA ARG A 35 -7.76 -7.15 -12.45
C ARG A 35 -8.11 -8.09 -13.60
N ARG A 36 -8.47 -9.34 -13.30
CA ARG A 36 -8.76 -10.40 -14.29
C ARG A 36 -10.15 -10.26 -14.94
N THR A 37 -10.39 -9.13 -15.61
CA THR A 37 -11.65 -8.85 -16.32
C THR A 37 -11.44 -8.68 -17.84
N ALA A 38 -12.50 -8.88 -18.62
CA ALA A 38 -12.49 -8.76 -20.08
C ALA A 38 -11.42 -9.62 -20.81
N LYS A 39 -11.27 -10.89 -20.40
CA LYS A 39 -10.25 -11.83 -20.92
C LYS A 39 -10.19 -11.89 -22.44
N LYS A 40 -11.34 -12.02 -23.13
CA LYS A 40 -11.42 -12.09 -24.59
C LYS A 40 -10.83 -10.85 -25.29
N ALA A 41 -11.00 -9.66 -24.70
CA ALA A 41 -10.40 -8.44 -25.22
C ALA A 41 -8.89 -8.43 -25.02
N ALA A 42 -8.42 -8.93 -23.87
CA ALA A 42 -6.99 -9.07 -23.59
C ALA A 42 -6.31 -10.09 -24.50
N GLU A 43 -6.94 -11.24 -24.76
CA GLU A 43 -6.47 -12.26 -25.72
C GLU A 43 -6.32 -11.66 -27.12
N ARG A 44 -7.32 -10.90 -27.58
CA ARG A 44 -7.28 -10.21 -28.87
C ARG A 44 -6.17 -9.16 -28.94
N ALA A 45 -5.95 -8.40 -27.87
CA ALA A 45 -4.85 -7.43 -27.80
C ALA A 45 -3.49 -8.13 -27.81
N TRP A 46 -3.34 -9.21 -27.04
CA TRP A 46 -2.13 -10.03 -26.99
C TRP A 46 -1.78 -10.66 -28.33
N ALA A 47 -2.78 -11.18 -29.04
CA ALA A 47 -2.60 -11.80 -30.35
C ALA A 47 -1.99 -10.83 -31.39
N LYS A 48 -2.27 -9.52 -31.25
CA LYS A 48 -1.72 -8.48 -32.13
C LYS A 48 -0.25 -8.15 -31.86
N LEU A 49 0.28 -8.51 -30.68
CA LEU A 49 1.67 -8.25 -30.34
C LEU A 49 2.63 -9.15 -31.12
N ARG A 50 3.76 -8.57 -31.55
CA ARG A 50 4.88 -9.32 -32.13
C ARG A 50 5.56 -10.14 -31.03
N ALA A 51 6.30 -11.18 -31.43
CA ALA A 51 7.00 -12.04 -30.47
C ALA A 51 7.98 -11.26 -29.57
N ALA A 52 8.66 -10.25 -30.11
CA ALA A 52 9.55 -9.37 -29.34
C ALA A 52 8.78 -8.56 -28.28
N ASP A 53 7.65 -7.97 -28.65
CA ASP A 53 6.83 -7.17 -27.74
C ASP A 53 6.25 -8.03 -26.61
N ARG A 54 5.83 -9.27 -26.89
CA ARG A 54 5.37 -10.21 -25.86
C ARG A 54 6.46 -10.49 -24.82
N ARG A 55 7.72 -10.64 -25.25
CA ARG A 55 8.86 -10.80 -24.34
C ARG A 55 9.08 -9.55 -23.50
N ALA A 56 9.06 -8.37 -24.12
CA ALA A 56 9.20 -7.09 -23.43
C ALA A 56 8.09 -6.88 -22.38
N VAL A 57 6.84 -7.18 -22.74
CA VAL A 57 5.68 -7.11 -21.83
C VAL A 57 5.90 -8.00 -20.61
N LEU A 58 6.25 -9.27 -20.79
CA LEU A 58 6.46 -10.17 -19.65
C LEU A 58 7.67 -9.75 -18.80
N HIS A 59 8.69 -9.18 -19.43
CA HIS A 59 9.89 -8.70 -18.74
C HIS A 59 9.58 -7.51 -17.82
N VAL A 60 8.77 -6.53 -18.26
CA VAL A 60 8.48 -5.33 -17.47
C VAL A 60 7.27 -5.47 -16.54
N LEU A 61 6.39 -6.44 -16.79
CA LEU A 61 5.16 -6.66 -16.02
C LEU A 61 5.39 -6.69 -14.49
N PRO A 62 6.42 -7.37 -13.95
CA PRO A 62 6.69 -7.37 -12.50
C PRO A 62 6.91 -5.97 -11.93
N ASN A 63 7.56 -5.06 -12.67
CA ASN A 63 7.82 -3.69 -12.22
C ASN A 63 6.53 -2.87 -12.12
N HIS A 64 5.62 -3.00 -13.10
CA HIS A 64 4.31 -2.35 -13.04
C HIS A 64 3.45 -2.91 -11.90
N LEU A 65 3.49 -4.23 -11.67
CA LEU A 65 2.81 -4.85 -10.53
C LEU A 65 3.35 -4.35 -9.19
N ALA A 66 4.68 -4.25 -9.06
CA ALA A 66 5.32 -3.70 -7.88
C ALA A 66 4.94 -2.23 -7.66
N TYR A 67 4.88 -1.43 -8.73
CA TYR A 67 4.41 -0.04 -8.69
C TYR A 67 2.97 0.05 -8.15
N TRP A 68 2.00 -0.68 -8.71
CA TRP A 68 0.61 -0.64 -8.23
C TRP A 68 0.49 -1.10 -6.76
N LYS A 69 1.28 -2.11 -6.38
CA LYS A 69 1.33 -2.58 -4.99
C LYS A 69 1.90 -1.52 -4.05
N ALA A 70 3.00 -0.86 -4.42
CA ALA A 70 3.63 0.20 -3.62
C ALA A 70 2.74 1.46 -3.53
N ALA A 71 2.09 1.81 -4.63
CA ALA A 71 1.12 2.90 -4.70
C ALA A 71 -0.19 2.61 -3.93
N ARG A 72 -0.43 1.35 -3.55
CA ARG A 72 -1.71 0.87 -2.99
C ARG A 72 -2.90 1.19 -3.91
N THR A 73 -2.69 1.02 -5.20
CA THR A 73 -3.73 1.24 -6.21
C THR A 73 -4.86 0.22 -6.00
N ALA A 74 -6.10 0.69 -5.82
CA ALA A 74 -7.24 -0.21 -5.73
C ALA A 74 -7.44 -0.94 -7.07
N THR A 75 -7.91 -2.19 -7.02
CA THR A 75 -8.01 -3.07 -8.21
C THR A 75 -8.86 -2.47 -9.33
N GLU A 76 -9.86 -1.65 -9.01
CA GLU A 76 -10.70 -0.95 -9.99
C GLU A 76 -9.97 0.13 -10.81
N PHE A 77 -8.89 0.71 -10.26
CA PHE A 77 -8.04 1.70 -10.92
C PHE A 77 -6.87 1.07 -11.68
N ILE A 78 -6.62 -0.23 -11.48
CA ILE A 78 -5.65 -0.96 -12.31
C ILE A 78 -6.26 -1.08 -13.71
N PRO A 79 -5.53 -0.69 -14.78
CA PRO A 79 -6.06 -0.72 -16.13
C PRO A 79 -6.47 -2.15 -16.52
N HIS A 80 -7.46 -2.26 -17.39
CA HIS A 80 -7.75 -3.53 -18.04
C HIS A 80 -6.53 -3.98 -18.86
N PRO A 81 -6.22 -5.28 -18.89
CA PRO A 81 -5.04 -5.77 -19.61
C PRO A 81 -5.06 -5.41 -21.10
N ALA A 82 -6.24 -5.45 -21.74
CA ALA A 82 -6.39 -5.01 -23.13
C ALA A 82 -6.03 -3.52 -23.32
N THR A 83 -6.46 -2.64 -22.42
CA THR A 83 -6.17 -1.20 -22.46
C THR A 83 -4.68 -0.93 -22.25
N TRP A 84 -4.06 -1.65 -21.32
CA TRP A 84 -2.63 -1.51 -21.06
C TRP A 84 -1.77 -2.01 -22.23
N ILE A 85 -2.17 -3.12 -22.86
CA ILE A 85 -1.51 -3.62 -24.07
C ILE A 85 -1.72 -2.67 -25.26
N ASN A 86 -2.96 -2.28 -25.56
CA ASN A 86 -3.22 -1.43 -26.72
C ASN A 86 -2.57 -0.04 -26.60
N GLY A 87 -2.39 0.46 -25.38
CA GLY A 87 -1.69 1.72 -25.11
C GLY A 87 -0.17 1.60 -25.04
N GLU A 88 0.40 0.43 -25.36
CA GLU A 88 1.84 0.16 -25.31
C GLU A 88 2.52 0.51 -23.99
N ARG A 89 1.76 0.43 -22.89
CA ARG A 89 2.18 0.96 -21.58
C ARG A 89 3.29 0.18 -20.91
N TRP A 90 3.72 -0.94 -21.49
CA TRP A 90 4.96 -1.64 -21.12
C TRP A 90 6.22 -0.85 -21.50
N LYS A 91 6.08 0.20 -22.32
CA LYS A 91 7.15 1.16 -22.65
C LYS A 91 7.18 2.36 -21.68
N ASP A 92 6.18 2.51 -20.83
CA ASP A 92 6.12 3.60 -19.84
C ASP A 92 7.10 3.31 -18.70
N ASP A 93 7.92 4.30 -18.32
CA ASP A 93 8.77 4.20 -17.13
C ASP A 93 7.92 4.25 -15.85
N VAL A 94 8.10 3.28 -14.96
CA VAL A 94 7.46 3.25 -13.64
C VAL A 94 8.46 3.49 -12.52
N ILE A 95 8.27 4.59 -11.80
CA ILE A 95 9.05 4.91 -10.60
C ILE A 95 8.33 4.30 -9.40
N ILE A 96 8.92 3.27 -8.79
CA ILE A 96 8.37 2.64 -7.59
C ILE A 96 8.49 3.64 -6.43
N PRO A 97 7.38 4.13 -5.86
CA PRO A 97 7.46 5.10 -4.77
C PRO A 97 8.13 4.47 -3.55
N ALA A 98 8.90 5.26 -2.82
CA ALA A 98 9.50 4.83 -1.56
C ALA A 98 8.42 4.28 -0.62
N PRO A 99 8.73 3.24 0.18
CA PRO A 99 7.78 2.67 1.11
C PRO A 99 7.30 3.77 2.07
N ARG A 100 6.00 4.08 2.02
CA ARG A 100 5.40 4.99 2.99
C ARG A 100 5.60 4.40 4.39
N PRO A 101 6.08 5.20 5.37
CA PRO A 101 6.21 4.71 6.73
C PRO A 101 4.84 4.17 7.16
N LYS A 102 4.82 2.93 7.68
CA LYS A 102 3.61 2.40 8.29
C LYS A 102 3.24 3.41 9.37
N ARG A 103 2.07 4.06 9.25
CA ARG A 103 1.51 4.85 10.36
C ARG A 103 1.47 3.88 11.53
N GLN A 104 2.36 4.08 12.50
CA GLN A 104 2.37 3.29 13.71
C GLN A 104 1.01 3.59 14.34
N ALA A 105 0.06 2.67 14.18
CA ALA A 105 -1.18 2.75 14.92
C ALA A 105 -0.73 2.74 16.37
N ALA A 106 -0.97 3.83 17.10
CA ALA A 106 -0.57 3.91 18.49
C ALA A 106 -1.19 2.70 19.19
N THR A 107 -0.35 1.80 19.70
CA THR A 107 -0.80 0.61 20.42
C THR A 107 -1.27 1.08 21.79
N GLY A 108 -2.46 1.65 21.87
CA GLY A 108 -3.04 2.18 23.10
C GLY A 108 -4.04 3.32 22.84
N PRO A 109 -4.88 3.65 23.83
CA PRO A 109 -5.70 4.85 23.79
C PRO A 109 -4.81 6.07 23.55
N ALA A 110 -5.29 7.00 22.74
CA ALA A 110 -4.54 8.23 22.51
C ALA A 110 -4.36 8.97 23.84
N TRP A 111 -3.22 9.62 24.05
CA TRP A 111 -2.91 10.24 25.34
C TRP A 111 -3.96 11.30 25.79
N TRP A 112 -4.79 11.81 24.88
CA TRP A 112 -5.89 12.73 25.18
C TRP A 112 -7.20 12.06 25.63
N THR A 113 -7.29 10.73 25.70
CA THR A 113 -8.54 10.04 26.08
C THR A 113 -8.76 9.96 27.59
N SER A 114 -7.75 10.27 28.40
CA SER A 114 -7.85 10.29 29.86
C SER A 114 -7.00 11.41 30.43
N HIS A 115 -7.51 12.08 31.47
CA HIS A 115 -6.78 13.12 32.18
C HIS A 115 -5.42 12.63 32.72
N VAL A 116 -5.37 11.38 33.20
CA VAL A 116 -4.13 10.74 33.68
C VAL A 116 -3.09 10.63 32.56
N MET A 117 -3.55 10.27 31.35
CA MET A 117 -2.66 10.14 30.19
C MET A 117 -2.23 11.52 29.66
N MET A 118 -3.09 12.53 29.76
CA MET A 118 -2.72 13.92 29.46
C MET A 118 -1.66 14.43 30.43
N ASP A 119 -1.79 14.14 31.72
CA ASP A 119 -0.77 14.46 32.73
C ASP A 119 0.55 13.76 32.48
N GLN A 120 0.50 12.48 32.13
CA GLN A 120 1.71 11.75 31.77
C GLN A 120 2.37 12.36 30.53
N LYS A 121 1.59 12.70 29.49
CA LYS A 121 2.13 13.30 28.27
C LYS A 121 2.64 14.72 28.52
N GLY A 122 1.92 15.53 29.30
CA GLY A 122 2.32 16.88 29.69
C GLY A 122 3.65 16.89 30.42
N ARG A 123 3.90 15.94 31.32
CA ARG A 123 5.22 15.76 31.96
C ARG A 123 6.29 15.34 30.96
N GLU A 124 5.99 14.38 30.08
CA GLU A 124 6.93 13.89 29.05
C GLU A 124 7.42 15.02 28.12
N VAL A 125 6.54 15.96 27.76
CA VAL A 125 6.86 17.07 26.85
C VAL A 125 7.27 18.36 27.57
N GLY A 126 7.41 18.33 28.90
CA GLY A 126 7.84 19.50 29.71
C GLY A 126 6.76 20.55 29.98
N VAL A 127 5.50 20.30 29.61
CA VAL A 127 4.35 21.20 29.84
C VAL A 127 3.84 21.14 31.29
N GLY A 128 4.11 20.03 32.00
CA GLY A 128 3.63 19.78 33.36
C GLY A 128 2.15 19.35 33.39
N SER A 129 1.51 19.44 34.57
CA SER A 129 0.10 19.11 34.78
C SER A 129 -0.85 20.26 34.41
N ALA A 130 -2.16 19.98 34.34
CA ALA A 130 -3.20 20.98 34.06
C ALA A 130 -3.15 22.14 35.08
N ARG A 131 -3.32 23.38 34.61
CA ARG A 131 -3.32 24.57 35.47
C ARG A 131 -4.68 24.77 36.15
N PRO A 132 -4.74 25.39 37.35
CA PRO A 132 -6.01 25.75 37.96
C PRO A 132 -6.85 26.64 37.03
N GLY A 133 -8.11 26.25 36.78
CA GLY A 133 -9.04 26.98 35.92
C GLY A 133 -8.85 26.74 34.40
N GLU A 134 -7.89 25.92 34.00
CA GLU A 134 -7.67 25.55 32.60
C GLU A 134 -8.63 24.45 32.17
N THR A 135 -9.24 24.57 31.00
CA THR A 135 -10.08 23.52 30.43
C THR A 135 -9.22 22.37 29.89
N SER A 136 -9.78 21.17 29.81
CA SER A 136 -9.10 20.02 29.19
C SER A 136 -8.65 20.31 27.76
N GLU A 137 -9.37 21.16 27.02
CA GLU A 137 -9.01 21.55 25.66
C GLU A 137 -7.80 22.48 25.62
N GLN A 138 -7.74 23.48 26.52
CA GLN A 138 -6.60 24.38 26.65
C GLN A 138 -5.33 23.62 27.06
N TYR A 139 -5.46 22.69 28.02
CA TYR A 139 -4.36 21.85 28.46
C TYR A 139 -3.87 20.93 27.33
N ARG A 140 -4.79 20.29 26.59
CA ARG A 140 -4.48 19.47 25.41
C ARG A 140 -3.73 20.28 24.35
N ALA A 141 -4.15 21.51 24.09
CA ALA A 141 -3.53 22.39 23.10
C ALA A 141 -2.07 22.71 23.47
N ARG A 142 -1.77 22.99 24.74
CA ARG A 142 -0.39 23.17 25.23
C ARG A 142 0.49 21.95 24.98
N ILE A 143 -0.04 20.75 25.28
CA ILE A 143 0.68 19.50 25.03
C ILE A 143 0.93 19.31 23.53
N GLN A 144 -0.07 19.55 22.67
CA GLN A 144 0.07 19.45 21.22
C GLN A 144 1.08 20.46 20.66
N GLN A 145 1.07 21.69 21.17
CA GLN A 145 2.02 22.73 20.76
C GLN A 145 3.46 22.33 21.11
N ALA A 146 3.71 21.82 22.33
CA ALA A 146 5.04 21.37 22.73
C ALA A 146 5.55 20.19 21.88
N ILE A 147 4.66 19.27 21.46
CA ILE A 147 5.01 18.19 20.53
C ILE A 147 5.41 18.78 19.17
N ALA A 148 4.61 19.70 18.62
CA ALA A 148 4.89 20.31 17.31
C ALA A 148 6.19 21.12 17.30
N GLU A 149 6.49 21.85 18.38
CA GLU A 149 7.75 22.56 18.55
C GLU A 149 8.93 21.60 18.62
N ARG A 150 8.80 20.50 19.37
CA ARG A 150 9.83 19.45 19.45
C ARG A 150 10.08 18.79 18.10
N ASP A 151 9.04 18.52 17.31
CA ASP A 151 9.22 17.93 15.98
C ASP A 151 9.87 18.92 15.00
N ARG A 152 9.54 20.21 15.11
CA ARG A 152 10.12 21.28 14.28
C ARG A 152 11.59 21.55 14.59
N PHE A 153 11.99 21.52 15.87
CA PHE A 153 13.34 21.91 16.30
C PHE A 153 14.24 20.74 16.75
N GLY A 154 13.67 19.59 17.10
CA GLY A 154 14.38 18.42 17.64
C GLY A 154 14.95 17.46 16.58
N GLY A 155 14.66 17.67 15.29
CA GLY A 155 15.28 16.93 14.19
C GLY A 155 16.74 17.31 13.89
N ALA A 156 17.27 18.36 14.53
CA ALA A 156 18.60 18.92 14.26
C ALA A 156 19.74 18.34 15.14
N GLN A 157 19.43 17.43 16.08
CA GLN A 157 20.44 16.83 16.96
C GLN A 157 20.22 15.31 17.11
N ARG A 158 20.54 14.54 16.08
CA ARG A 158 20.97 13.14 16.17
C ARG A 158 21.89 12.78 15.01
#